data_AF-A0A1E5GSP0-F1
#
_entry.id   AF-A0A1E5GSP0-F1
#
_cell.length_a   1.000
_cell.length_b   1.000
_cell.length_c   1.000
_cell.angle_alpha   90.00
_cell.angle_beta   90.00
_cell.angle_gamma   90.00
#
_symmetry.space_group_name_H-M   'P 1'
#
loop_
_entity.id
_entity.type
_entity.pdbx_description
1 polymer ?
#
loop_
_entity_poly.entity_id
_entity_poly.type
_entity_poly.pdbx_seq_one_letter_code
_entity_poly.pdbx_strand_id
1 'polypeptide(L)'
;MDDYFKIIAEELRTGINQKTGKPLTDLEKAQRWSAVASAIAVVAVGAHYGAKGLTGKGAKPSKNPVLKGSKDGKNYTLDRDKSKGSSGYKKASGAVPKLSTLNEAEQLKLANQYKKKSPINIPENASIKAQSKNGYEQISYKWKENGETIEVRWHTRTPGAPEGQGNTFVVEKNIPGTADGQRRSQQVLVGKDKWVSKNDWQKAITDRKNGVSTPEQDKMLTDGHWKE
;
A
#
# COMPACT_ATOMS: atom_id res chain seq x y z
N MET A 1 30.86 -8.58 -2.08
CA MET A 1 29.39 -8.67 -1.90
C MET A 1 28.88 -10.08 -2.17
N ASP A 2 29.62 -10.91 -2.92
CA ASP A 2 29.13 -12.16 -3.48
C ASP A 2 28.89 -13.28 -2.46
N ASP A 3 29.70 -13.35 -1.39
CA ASP A 3 29.58 -14.41 -0.38
C ASP A 3 28.32 -14.27 0.49
N TYR A 4 27.84 -13.05 0.71
CA TYR A 4 26.60 -12.82 1.45
C TYR A 4 25.38 -13.38 0.72
N PHE A 5 25.31 -13.20 -0.59
CA PHE A 5 24.20 -13.71 -1.41
C PHE A 5 24.30 -15.20 -1.66
N LYS A 6 25.51 -15.76 -1.77
CA LYS A 6 25.70 -17.22 -1.83
C LYS A 6 25.19 -17.89 -0.56
N ILE A 7 25.51 -17.34 0.61
CA ILE A 7 25.03 -17.87 1.90
C ILE A 7 23.50 -17.82 1.95
N ILE A 8 22.87 -16.70 1.59
CA ILE A 8 21.41 -16.57 1.60
C ILE A 8 20.74 -17.53 0.60
N ALA A 9 21.33 -17.73 -0.59
CA ALA A 9 20.81 -18.67 -1.58
C ALA A 9 20.92 -20.13 -1.11
N GLU A 10 22.04 -20.51 -0.51
CA GLU A 10 22.26 -21.85 0.08
C GLU A 10 21.29 -22.10 1.24
N GLU A 11 21.06 -21.09 2.07
CA GLU A 11 20.12 -21.11 3.18
C GLU A 11 18.67 -21.27 2.73
N LEU A 12 18.26 -20.58 1.66
CA LEU A 12 16.92 -20.73 1.07
C LEU A 12 16.74 -22.09 0.39
N ARG A 13 17.80 -22.63 -0.24
CA ARG A 13 17.79 -23.94 -0.89
C ARG A 13 17.70 -25.09 0.12
N THR A 14 18.44 -24.98 1.22
CA THR A 14 18.52 -26.02 2.26
C THR A 14 17.45 -25.87 3.33
N GLY A 15 16.88 -24.67 3.49
CA GLY A 15 15.93 -24.36 4.54
C GLY A 15 16.56 -24.28 5.94
N ILE A 16 17.90 -24.24 6.03
CA ILE A 16 18.65 -24.25 7.28
C ILE A 16 19.48 -22.97 7.38
N ASN A 17 19.49 -22.36 8.57
CA ASN A 17 20.34 -21.21 8.86
C ASN A 17 21.79 -21.67 9.06
N GLN A 18 22.70 -21.21 8.20
CA GLN A 18 24.09 -21.69 8.15
C GLN A 18 24.91 -21.28 9.38
N LYS A 19 24.46 -20.27 10.15
CA LYS A 19 25.13 -19.84 11.38
C LYS A 19 24.69 -20.63 12.61
N THR A 20 23.45 -21.12 12.62
CA THR A 20 22.85 -21.75 13.81
C THR A 20 22.56 -23.24 13.64
N GLY A 21 22.61 -23.75 12.40
CA GLY A 21 22.28 -25.13 12.06
C GLY A 21 20.79 -25.47 12.21
N LYS A 22 19.94 -24.48 12.53
CA LYS A 22 18.51 -24.68 12.78
C LYS A 22 17.67 -24.44 11.53
N PRO A 23 16.49 -25.09 11.40
CA PRO A 23 15.56 -24.80 10.33
C PRO A 23 15.16 -23.33 10.34
N LEU A 24 15.04 -22.76 9.14
CA LEU A 24 14.58 -21.40 8.96
C LEU A 24 13.10 -21.29 9.31
N THR A 25 12.78 -20.34 10.18
CA THR A 25 11.41 -19.93 10.43
C THR A 25 10.82 -19.26 9.19
N ASP A 26 9.50 -19.25 9.06
CA ASP A 26 8.84 -18.67 7.88
C ASP A 26 9.08 -17.16 7.75
N LEU A 27 9.29 -16.48 8.88
CA LEU A 27 9.69 -15.07 8.91
C LEU A 27 11.11 -14.87 8.37
N GLU A 28 12.07 -15.71 8.78
CA GLU A 28 13.45 -15.64 8.27
C GLU A 28 13.53 -16.02 6.78
N LYS A 29 12.71 -16.98 6.32
CA LYS A 29 12.59 -17.29 4.89
C LYS A 29 12.08 -16.08 4.11
N ALA A 30 11.02 -15.42 4.59
CA ALA A 30 10.47 -14.23 3.96
C ALA A 30 11.48 -13.07 3.90
N GLN A 31 12.22 -12.85 4.99
CA GLN A 31 13.28 -11.83 5.05
C GLN A 31 14.44 -12.14 4.09
N ARG A 32 14.86 -13.41 3.98
CA ARG A 32 15.93 -13.85 3.05
C ARG A 32 15.50 -13.71 1.58
N TRP A 33 14.25 -14.04 1.26
CA TRP A 33 13.68 -13.77 -0.07
C TRP A 33 13.61 -12.27 -0.38
N SER A 34 13.28 -11.43 0.61
CA SER A 34 13.26 -9.98 0.45
C SER A 34 14.66 -9.40 0.18
N ALA A 35 15.71 -9.96 0.80
CA ALA A 35 17.10 -9.54 0.59
C ALA A 35 17.60 -9.88 -0.83
N VAL A 36 17.26 -11.06 -1.36
CA VAL A 36 17.57 -11.46 -2.74
C VAL A 36 16.84 -10.56 -3.75
N ALA A 37 15.54 -10.29 -3.54
CA ALA A 37 14.75 -9.45 -4.44
C ALA A 37 15.27 -8.00 -4.50
N SER A 38 15.71 -7.46 -3.35
CA SER A 38 16.25 -6.10 -3.27
C SER A 38 17.59 -5.97 -4.02
N ALA A 39 18.44 -7.02 -4.00
CA ALA A 39 19.70 -7.02 -4.72
C ALA A 39 19.51 -7.05 -6.25
N ILE A 40 18.51 -7.79 -6.74
CA ILE A 40 18.12 -7.79 -8.16
C ILE A 40 17.65 -6.39 -8.58
N ALA A 41 16.92 -5.67 -7.72
CA ALA A 41 16.49 -4.30 -7.99
C ALA A 41 17.66 -3.31 -8.00
N VAL A 42 18.68 -3.46 -7.13
CA VAL A 42 19.86 -2.60 -7.12
C VAL A 42 20.76 -2.83 -8.34
N VAL A 43 20.93 -4.07 -8.82
CA VAL A 43 21.63 -4.34 -10.09
C VAL A 43 20.84 -3.77 -11.28
N ALA A 44 19.51 -3.85 -11.25
CA ALA A 44 18.66 -3.26 -12.28
C ALA A 44 18.73 -1.72 -12.30
N VAL A 45 18.85 -1.06 -11.14
CA VAL A 45 19.02 0.40 -11.05
C VAL A 45 20.46 0.83 -11.36
N GLY A 46 21.46 0.05 -10.97
CA GLY A 46 22.86 0.25 -11.34
C GLY A 46 23.10 0.12 -12.85
N ALA A 47 22.40 -0.82 -13.51
CA ALA A 47 22.35 -0.92 -14.97
C ALA A 47 21.61 0.26 -15.63
N HIS A 48 20.72 0.94 -14.89
CA HIS A 48 19.91 2.02 -15.43
C HIS A 48 20.59 3.40 -15.37
N TYR A 49 21.65 3.59 -14.55
CA TYR A 49 22.27 4.92 -14.33
C TYR A 49 23.81 4.97 -14.28
N GLY A 50 24.55 3.92 -14.67
CA GLY A 50 26.02 3.91 -14.68
C GLY A 50 26.68 3.74 -16.05
N ALA A 51 27.11 4.85 -16.66
CA ALA A 51 28.23 5.05 -17.60
C ALA A 51 28.59 3.98 -18.68
N LYS A 52 28.50 4.41 -19.95
CA LYS A 52 29.26 3.98 -21.15
C LYS A 52 29.38 2.48 -21.48
N GLY A 53 28.62 2.08 -22.50
CA GLY A 53 29.12 1.32 -23.65
C GLY A 53 29.23 -0.19 -23.52
N LEU A 54 28.20 -0.91 -23.98
CA LEU A 54 28.36 -2.24 -24.60
C LEU A 54 27.50 -2.31 -25.87
N THR A 55 28.20 -2.35 -27.01
CA THR A 55 27.67 -2.58 -28.34
C THR A 55 27.22 -4.04 -28.47
N GLY A 56 25.95 -4.31 -28.20
CA GLY A 56 25.29 -5.58 -28.51
C GLY A 56 24.55 -5.49 -29.84
N LYS A 57 25.05 -6.16 -30.88
CA LYS A 57 24.40 -6.26 -32.20
C LYS A 57 23.00 -6.87 -32.10
N GLY A 58 22.01 -6.12 -32.58
CA GLY A 58 20.89 -6.58 -33.41
C GLY A 58 20.01 -7.73 -32.92
N ALA A 59 18.93 -7.42 -32.21
CA ALA A 59 17.62 -8.04 -32.44
C ALA A 59 16.54 -7.00 -32.12
N LYS A 60 15.74 -6.59 -33.11
CA LYS A 60 14.58 -5.71 -32.88
C LYS A 60 13.55 -6.50 -32.05
N PRO A 61 13.18 -6.08 -30.82
CA PRO A 61 12.13 -6.76 -30.09
C PRO A 61 10.78 -6.48 -30.75
N SER A 62 10.03 -7.54 -31.04
CA SER A 62 8.62 -7.46 -31.44
C SER A 62 7.83 -6.65 -30.41
N LYS A 63 7.00 -5.71 -30.87
CA LYS A 63 6.31 -4.73 -30.00
C LYS A 63 5.22 -5.34 -29.10
N ASN A 64 4.89 -6.63 -29.25
CA ASN A 64 3.89 -7.32 -28.42
C ASN A 64 4.37 -8.75 -28.11
N PRO A 65 4.86 -9.04 -26.89
CA PRO A 65 5.26 -10.39 -26.54
C PRO A 65 4.02 -11.28 -26.38
N VAL A 66 4.00 -12.42 -27.08
CA VAL A 66 3.03 -13.49 -26.86
C VAL A 66 3.39 -14.18 -25.53
N LEU A 67 2.55 -14.02 -24.52
CA LEU A 67 2.78 -14.60 -23.21
C LEU A 67 2.23 -16.03 -23.18
N LYS A 68 3.08 -16.98 -22.80
CA LYS A 68 2.70 -18.39 -22.62
C LYS A 68 2.87 -18.78 -21.17
N GLY A 69 1.90 -19.53 -20.62
CA GLY A 69 1.95 -20.04 -19.26
C GLY A 69 1.24 -21.39 -19.16
N SER A 70 1.53 -22.15 -18.10
CA SER A 70 0.87 -23.43 -17.82
C SER A 70 0.35 -23.42 -16.39
N LYS A 71 -0.91 -23.82 -16.20
CA LYS A 71 -1.51 -24.00 -14.88
C LYS A 71 -2.43 -25.23 -14.91
N ASP A 72 -2.28 -26.10 -13.92
CA ASP A 72 -3.06 -27.34 -13.77
C ASP A 72 -3.02 -28.24 -15.02
N GLY A 73 -1.82 -28.38 -15.62
CA GLY A 73 -1.60 -29.18 -16.83
C GLY A 73 -2.15 -28.57 -18.13
N LYS A 74 -2.74 -27.38 -18.06
CA LYS A 74 -3.30 -26.67 -19.23
C LYS A 74 -2.40 -25.50 -19.61
N ASN A 75 -2.09 -25.41 -20.90
CA ASN A 75 -1.27 -24.35 -21.46
C ASN A 75 -2.14 -23.21 -21.99
N TYR A 76 -1.76 -21.99 -21.65
CA TYR A 76 -2.44 -20.75 -22.03
C TYR A 76 -1.47 -19.90 -22.87
N THR A 77 -2.01 -19.34 -23.95
CA THR A 77 -1.28 -18.40 -24.81
C THR A 77 -2.12 -17.13 -24.92
N LEU A 78 -1.54 -16.01 -24.49
CA LEU A 78 -2.13 -14.69 -24.64
C LEU A 78 -1.44 -13.98 -25.80
N ASP A 79 -2.16 -13.94 -26.93
CA ASP A 79 -1.81 -13.19 -28.12
C ASP A 79 -2.77 -12.00 -28.24
N ARG A 80 -2.24 -10.80 -27.99
CA ARG A 80 -3.02 -9.56 -27.95
C ARG A 80 -3.51 -9.13 -29.34
N ASP A 81 -2.87 -9.57 -30.41
CA ASP A 81 -3.24 -9.20 -31.78
C ASP A 81 -4.30 -10.15 -32.37
N LYS A 82 -4.41 -11.37 -31.83
CA LYS A 82 -5.43 -12.36 -32.23
C LYS A 82 -6.66 -12.41 -31.33
N SER A 83 -6.58 -11.91 -30.09
CA SER A 83 -7.72 -11.93 -29.16
C SER A 83 -8.56 -10.64 -29.27
N LYS A 84 -9.44 -10.57 -30.28
CA LYS A 84 -10.53 -9.58 -30.30
C LYS A 84 -11.60 -9.99 -29.28
N GLY A 85 -11.31 -9.80 -28.00
CA GLY A 85 -12.24 -10.07 -26.91
C GLY A 85 -13.36 -9.04 -26.86
N SER A 86 -14.46 -9.31 -27.55
CA SER A 86 -15.77 -8.74 -27.20
C SER A 86 -16.28 -9.43 -25.94
N SER A 87 -15.77 -8.99 -24.79
CA SER A 87 -16.31 -9.39 -23.50
C SER A 87 -16.07 -8.23 -22.57
N GLY A 88 -17.14 -7.54 -22.18
CA GLY A 88 -17.09 -6.57 -21.10
C GLY A 88 -16.38 -7.21 -19.93
N TYR A 89 -15.23 -6.64 -19.55
CA TYR A 89 -14.42 -7.08 -18.43
C TYR A 89 -15.31 -7.13 -17.19
N LYS A 90 -15.76 -8.33 -16.80
CA LYS A 90 -16.30 -8.54 -15.47
C LYS A 90 -15.13 -8.36 -14.51
N LYS A 91 -15.04 -7.14 -13.99
CA LYS A 91 -14.04 -6.74 -13.00
C LYS A 91 -14.15 -7.69 -11.82
N ALA A 92 -13.02 -8.25 -11.39
CA ALA A 92 -12.97 -9.08 -10.18
C ALA A 92 -13.62 -8.30 -9.02
N SER A 93 -14.63 -8.89 -8.41
CA SER A 93 -15.35 -8.35 -7.26
C SER A 93 -14.36 -8.17 -6.10
N GLY A 94 -13.87 -6.95 -5.90
CA GLY A 94 -12.89 -6.63 -4.85
C GLY A 94 -11.74 -5.73 -5.30
N ALA A 95 -11.50 -5.58 -6.61
CA ALA A 95 -10.47 -4.67 -7.11
C ALA A 95 -11.00 -3.22 -7.15
N VAL A 96 -10.52 -2.38 -6.23
CA VAL A 96 -10.75 -0.94 -6.24
C VAL A 96 -10.32 -0.37 -7.60
N PRO A 97 -11.18 0.38 -8.32
CA PRO A 97 -10.76 1.08 -9.53
C PRO A 97 -9.66 2.09 -9.21
N LYS A 98 -8.72 2.25 -10.13
CA LYS A 98 -7.84 3.41 -10.10
C LYS A 98 -8.71 4.68 -10.24
N LEU A 99 -8.72 5.55 -9.23
CA LEU A 99 -9.61 6.71 -9.20
C LEU A 99 -9.31 7.68 -10.34
N SER A 100 -8.03 7.81 -10.72
CA SER A 100 -7.59 8.68 -11.82
C SER A 100 -8.11 8.26 -13.20
N THR A 101 -8.62 7.04 -13.36
CA THR A 101 -9.19 6.58 -14.65
C THR A 101 -10.70 6.78 -14.72
N LEU A 102 -11.33 7.18 -13.61
CA LEU A 102 -12.76 7.42 -13.52
C LEU A 102 -13.07 8.90 -13.79
N ASN A 103 -14.24 9.17 -14.37
CA ASN A 103 -14.76 10.53 -14.44
C ASN A 103 -15.26 11.01 -13.06
N GLU A 104 -15.55 12.30 -12.92
CA GLU A 104 -15.94 12.89 -11.64
C GLU A 104 -17.22 12.27 -11.05
N ALA A 105 -18.22 11.98 -11.89
CA ALA A 105 -19.47 11.35 -11.45
C ALA A 105 -19.26 9.92 -10.93
N GLU A 106 -18.37 9.15 -11.58
CA GLU A 106 -17.99 7.81 -11.16
C GLU A 106 -17.18 7.83 -9.85
N GLN A 107 -16.24 8.77 -9.72
CA GLN A 107 -15.49 8.99 -8.48
C GLN A 107 -16.43 9.35 -7.33
N LEU A 108 -17.41 10.22 -7.57
CA LEU A 108 -18.39 10.63 -6.57
C LEU A 108 -19.32 9.46 -6.18
N LYS A 109 -19.79 8.68 -7.17
CA LYS A 109 -20.60 7.48 -6.91
C LYS A 109 -19.84 6.49 -6.02
N LEU A 110 -18.57 6.25 -6.33
CA LEU A 110 -17.71 5.36 -5.56
C LEU A 110 -17.43 5.91 -4.16
N ALA A 111 -17.15 7.21 -4.02
CA ALA A 111 -17.01 7.86 -2.73
C ALA A 111 -18.27 7.72 -1.88
N ASN A 112 -19.45 7.95 -2.45
CA ASN A 112 -20.71 7.76 -1.72
C ASN A 112 -20.97 6.30 -1.31
N GLN A 113 -20.39 5.31 -2.00
CA GLN A 113 -20.42 3.92 -1.55
C GLN A 113 -19.54 3.70 -0.31
N TYR A 114 -18.29 4.18 -0.33
CA TYR A 114 -17.38 4.03 0.81
C TYR A 114 -17.79 4.91 2.00
N LYS A 115 -18.43 6.06 1.76
CA LYS A 115 -19.00 6.94 2.80
C LYS A 115 -19.84 6.15 3.82
N LYS A 116 -20.65 5.19 3.34
CA LYS A 116 -21.54 4.36 4.17
C LYS A 116 -20.82 3.35 5.05
N LYS A 117 -19.55 3.06 4.76
CA LYS A 117 -18.71 2.12 5.50
C LYS A 117 -17.79 2.82 6.50
N SER A 118 -17.85 4.15 6.57
CA SER A 118 -17.06 4.95 7.48
C SER A 118 -17.36 4.58 8.95
N PRO A 119 -16.35 4.56 9.84
CA PRO A 119 -16.56 4.30 11.27
C PRO A 119 -17.36 5.40 11.98
N ILE A 120 -17.46 6.59 11.37
CA ILE A 120 -18.30 7.70 11.85
C ILE A 120 -19.25 8.17 10.75
N ASN A 121 -20.37 8.77 11.15
CA ASN A 121 -21.30 9.36 10.21
C ASN A 121 -20.65 10.55 9.48
N ILE A 122 -20.61 10.50 8.14
CA ILE A 122 -20.12 11.59 7.31
C ILE A 122 -21.35 12.37 6.82
N PRO A 123 -21.45 13.68 7.09
CA PRO A 123 -22.61 14.47 6.69
C PRO A 123 -22.67 14.69 5.16
N GLU A 124 -23.83 15.05 4.64
CA GLU A 124 -24.03 15.33 3.20
C GLU A 124 -23.29 16.58 2.71
N ASN A 125 -23.03 17.54 3.60
CA ASN A 125 -22.27 18.75 3.27
C ASN A 125 -20.74 18.54 3.29
N ALA A 126 -20.26 17.32 3.52
CA ALA A 126 -18.83 17.03 3.51
C ALA A 126 -18.25 17.23 2.11
N SER A 127 -17.11 17.93 2.04
CA SER A 127 -16.31 18.03 0.83
C SER A 127 -15.66 16.69 0.53
N ILE A 128 -15.93 16.14 -0.66
CA ILE A 128 -15.42 14.84 -1.10
C ILE A 128 -14.26 15.04 -2.07
N LYS A 129 -13.16 14.32 -1.85
CA LYS A 129 -12.01 14.34 -2.75
C LYS A 129 -11.46 12.93 -2.97
N ALA A 130 -11.69 12.37 -4.16
CA ALA A 130 -11.15 11.09 -4.59
C ALA A 130 -9.86 11.31 -5.40
N GLN A 131 -8.77 10.61 -5.08
CA GLN A 131 -7.49 10.74 -5.77
C GLN A 131 -6.70 9.44 -5.79
N SER A 132 -6.06 9.15 -6.91
CA SER A 132 -4.95 8.19 -6.96
C SER A 132 -3.68 8.86 -6.45
N LYS A 133 -2.99 8.20 -5.52
CA LYS A 133 -1.69 8.59 -4.96
C LYS A 133 -0.62 7.62 -5.46
N ASN A 134 0.63 7.83 -5.03
CA ASN A 134 1.72 6.95 -5.41
C ASN A 134 1.55 5.56 -4.78
N GLY A 135 0.95 4.62 -5.53
CA GLY A 135 0.76 3.23 -5.12
C GLY A 135 -0.47 2.94 -4.27
N TYR A 136 -1.41 3.89 -4.11
CA TYR A 136 -2.67 3.67 -3.41
C TYR A 136 -3.77 4.64 -3.85
N GLU A 137 -5.02 4.28 -3.60
CA GLU A 137 -6.19 5.13 -3.82
C GLU A 137 -6.63 5.75 -2.49
N GLN A 138 -7.06 7.02 -2.51
CA GLN A 138 -7.55 7.71 -1.31
C GLN A 138 -8.83 8.48 -1.62
N ILE A 139 -9.81 8.41 -0.70
CA ILE A 139 -10.99 9.26 -0.70
C ILE A 139 -11.03 10.00 0.64
N SER A 140 -11.03 11.33 0.58
CA SER A 140 -11.15 12.20 1.74
C SER A 140 -12.55 12.80 1.80
N TYR A 141 -13.13 12.80 3.00
CA TYR A 141 -14.39 13.46 3.34
C TYR A 141 -14.10 14.48 4.44
N LYS A 142 -14.32 15.77 4.16
CA LYS A 142 -13.93 16.84 5.07
C LYS A 142 -15.09 17.78 5.33
N TRP A 143 -15.38 18.03 6.60
CA TRP A 143 -16.41 18.99 7.02
C TRP A 143 -15.97 19.74 8.27
N LYS A 144 -16.73 20.76 8.63
CA LYS A 144 -16.59 21.48 9.90
C LYS A 144 -17.74 21.14 10.81
N GLU A 145 -17.43 20.91 12.07
CA GLU A 145 -18.40 20.64 13.14
C GLU A 145 -17.92 21.35 14.39
N ASN A 146 -18.77 22.18 15.00
CA ASN A 146 -18.46 22.91 16.24
C ASN A 146 -17.14 23.73 16.21
N GLY A 147 -16.80 24.31 15.05
CA GLY A 147 -15.55 25.05 14.87
C GLY A 147 -14.30 24.18 14.66
N GLU A 148 -14.42 22.87 14.83
CA GLU A 148 -13.39 21.88 14.52
C GLU A 148 -13.53 21.42 13.06
N THR A 149 -12.44 20.96 12.47
CA THR A 149 -12.46 20.35 11.14
C THR A 149 -12.25 18.85 11.27
N ILE A 150 -13.20 18.06 10.79
CA ILE A 150 -13.14 16.61 10.77
C ILE A 150 -12.80 16.15 9.35
N GLU A 151 -11.87 15.20 9.24
CA GLU A 151 -11.49 14.58 7.98
C GLU A 151 -11.48 13.05 8.13
N VAL A 152 -12.32 12.37 7.36
CA VAL A 152 -12.28 10.92 7.22
C VAL A 152 -11.55 10.58 5.93
N ARG A 153 -10.49 9.77 6.01
CA ARG A 153 -9.73 9.31 4.85
C ARG A 153 -9.87 7.81 4.72
N TRP A 154 -10.55 7.37 3.68
CA TRP A 154 -10.46 6.00 3.21
C TRP A 154 -9.25 5.86 2.30
N HIS A 155 -8.51 4.76 2.40
CA HIS A 155 -7.48 4.43 1.44
C HIS A 155 -7.30 2.93 1.25
N THR A 156 -6.81 2.55 0.07
CA THR A 156 -6.26 1.20 -0.13
C THR A 156 -4.95 1.04 0.63
N ARG A 157 -4.46 -0.20 0.75
CA ARG A 157 -3.15 -0.49 1.36
C ARG A 157 -2.07 0.44 0.78
N THR A 158 -1.41 1.19 1.66
CA THR A 158 -0.34 2.11 1.27
C THR A 158 0.98 1.37 1.07
N PRO A 159 1.90 1.89 0.24
CA PRO A 159 3.24 1.32 0.13
C PRO A 159 3.94 1.24 1.49
N GLY A 160 4.47 0.06 1.82
CA GLY A 160 5.13 -0.22 3.10
C GLY A 160 4.18 -0.57 4.26
N ALA A 161 2.85 -0.62 4.03
CA ALA A 161 1.93 -1.21 5.00
C ALA A 161 2.04 -2.75 4.98
N PRO A 162 1.87 -3.44 6.13
CA PRO A 162 1.89 -4.89 6.25
C PRO A 162 1.04 -5.58 5.17
N GLU A 163 1.50 -6.71 4.62
CA GLU A 163 0.85 -7.38 3.48
C GLU A 163 -0.59 -7.88 3.77
N GLY A 164 -0.98 -7.99 5.04
CA GLY A 164 -2.35 -8.30 5.47
C GLY A 164 -3.23 -7.08 5.80
N GLN A 165 -2.70 -5.85 5.75
CA GLN A 165 -3.48 -4.64 5.99
C GLN A 165 -4.31 -4.33 4.74
N GLY A 166 -5.62 -4.56 4.83
CA GLY A 166 -6.58 -4.27 3.76
C GLY A 166 -6.84 -2.76 3.58
N ASN A 167 -7.98 -2.43 2.97
CA ASN A 167 -8.43 -1.05 2.87
C ASN A 167 -8.90 -0.55 4.23
N THR A 168 -8.55 0.68 4.56
CA THR A 168 -8.81 1.22 5.89
C THR A 168 -9.29 2.67 5.86
N PHE A 169 -10.05 3.04 6.87
CA PHE A 169 -10.36 4.42 7.20
C PHE A 169 -9.46 4.92 8.32
N VAL A 170 -9.10 6.19 8.25
CA VAL A 170 -8.49 6.97 9.34
C VAL A 170 -9.32 8.23 9.53
N VAL A 171 -9.66 8.54 10.78
CA VAL A 171 -10.44 9.74 11.12
C VAL A 171 -9.53 10.72 11.83
N GLU A 172 -9.41 11.93 11.29
CA GLU A 172 -8.63 13.02 11.87
C GLU A 172 -9.54 14.18 12.27
N LYS A 173 -9.11 14.88 13.32
CA LYS A 173 -9.75 16.09 13.83
C LYS A 173 -8.72 17.17 14.01
N ASN A 174 -9.00 18.36 13.51
CA ASN A 174 -8.14 19.53 13.60
C ASN A 174 -8.86 20.61 14.39
N ILE A 175 -8.28 20.94 15.54
CA ILE A 175 -8.76 21.94 16.48
C ILE A 175 -7.97 23.23 16.20
N PRO A 176 -8.62 24.32 15.80
CA PRO A 176 -7.94 25.59 15.56
C PRO A 176 -7.34 26.14 16.86
N GLY A 177 -6.31 26.98 16.75
CA GLY A 177 -5.85 27.76 17.89
C GLY A 177 -6.77 28.96 18.14
N THR A 178 -6.79 29.46 19.37
CA THR A 178 -7.51 30.68 19.75
C THR A 178 -6.54 31.83 20.00
N ALA A 179 -7.04 33.06 19.95
CA ALA A 179 -6.26 34.25 20.28
C ALA A 179 -5.81 34.24 21.76
N ASP A 180 -6.56 33.57 22.64
CA ASP A 180 -6.32 33.47 24.08
C ASP A 180 -5.21 32.47 24.45
N GLY A 181 -4.47 31.96 23.46
CA GLY A 181 -3.28 31.13 23.67
C GLY A 181 -3.50 29.63 23.52
N GLN A 182 -4.71 29.16 23.19
CA GLN A 182 -4.91 27.75 22.84
C GLN A 182 -4.16 27.45 21.53
N ARG A 183 -3.22 26.51 21.57
CA ARG A 183 -2.49 26.08 20.37
C ARG A 183 -3.37 25.21 19.49
N ARG A 184 -3.22 25.36 18.17
CA ARG A 184 -3.78 24.41 17.20
C ARG A 184 -3.33 22.99 17.53
N SER A 185 -4.22 22.03 17.38
CA SER A 185 -3.88 20.61 17.57
C SER A 185 -4.55 19.74 16.53
N GLN A 186 -3.93 18.60 16.26
CA GLN A 186 -4.46 17.58 15.37
C GLN A 186 -4.51 16.26 16.11
N GLN A 187 -5.61 15.55 15.95
CA GLN A 187 -5.89 14.31 16.65
C GLN A 187 -6.40 13.24 15.68
N VAL A 188 -6.24 11.98 16.04
CA VAL A 188 -6.71 10.80 15.31
C VAL A 188 -7.65 10.00 16.21
N LEU A 189 -8.79 9.55 15.68
CA LEU A 189 -9.71 8.70 16.41
C LEU A 189 -9.19 7.26 16.44
N VAL A 190 -9.10 6.69 17.63
CA VAL A 190 -8.60 5.36 17.90
C VAL A 190 -9.61 4.64 18.79
N GLY A 191 -10.17 3.52 18.31
CA GLY A 191 -11.25 2.84 19.03
C GLY A 191 -12.50 3.71 19.16
N LYS A 192 -13.41 3.38 20.09
CA LYS A 192 -14.77 3.96 20.08
C LYS A 192 -14.80 5.49 20.25
N ASP A 193 -14.05 6.04 21.21
CA ASP A 193 -14.17 7.48 21.56
C ASP A 193 -12.84 8.11 22.02
N LYS A 194 -11.69 7.53 21.64
CA LYS A 194 -10.38 8.03 22.08
C LYS A 194 -9.71 8.82 20.97
N TRP A 195 -9.39 10.09 21.25
CA TRP A 195 -8.59 10.94 20.37
C TRP A 195 -7.14 10.96 20.84
N VAL A 196 -6.22 10.56 19.97
CA VAL A 196 -4.77 10.63 20.23
C VAL A 196 -4.14 11.77 19.43
N SER A 197 -3.08 12.37 19.95
CA SER A 197 -2.31 13.38 19.21
C SER A 197 -1.79 12.81 17.89
N LYS A 198 -1.88 13.58 16.81
CA LYS A 198 -1.30 13.19 15.52
C LYS A 198 0.20 13.00 15.59
N ASN A 199 0.90 13.70 16.49
CA ASN A 199 2.33 13.51 16.67
C ASN A 199 2.63 12.12 17.24
N ASP A 200 1.88 11.69 18.26
CA ASP A 200 2.03 10.35 18.85
C ASP A 200 1.68 9.26 17.84
N TRP A 201 0.63 9.48 17.05
CA TRP A 201 0.25 8.61 15.95
C TRP A 201 1.35 8.47 14.88
N GLN A 202 1.95 9.59 14.43
CA GLN A 202 3.04 9.57 13.46
C GLN A 202 4.31 8.94 14.02
N LYS A 203 4.59 9.16 15.31
CA LYS A 203 5.67 8.46 16.02
C LYS A 203 5.43 6.95 16.01
N ALA A 204 4.23 6.49 16.35
CA ALA A 204 3.88 5.08 16.29
C ALA A 204 4.05 4.47 14.89
N ILE A 205 3.62 5.17 13.83
CA ILE A 205 3.84 4.72 12.44
C ILE A 205 5.34 4.59 12.15
N THR A 206 6.14 5.57 12.57
CA THR A 206 7.59 5.60 12.33
C THR A 206 8.29 4.48 13.08
N ASP A 207 7.98 4.30 14.36
CA ASP A 207 8.54 3.24 15.20
C ASP A 207 8.19 1.86 14.63
N ARG A 208 6.96 1.66 14.15
CA ARG A 208 6.54 0.41 13.50
C ARG A 208 7.29 0.14 12.21
N LYS A 209 7.51 1.17 11.37
CA LYS A 209 8.33 1.05 10.15
C LYS A 209 9.79 0.71 10.46
N ASN A 210 10.32 1.22 11.56
CA ASN A 210 11.67 0.95 12.02
C ASN A 210 11.80 -0.37 12.81
N GLY A 211 10.69 -1.09 13.05
CA GLY A 211 10.68 -2.34 13.81
C GLY A 211 10.91 -2.17 15.32
N VAL A 212 10.64 -0.97 15.87
CA VAL A 212 10.84 -0.63 17.29
C VAL A 212 9.54 -0.20 17.98
N SER A 213 8.38 -0.42 17.36
CA SER A 213 7.08 -0.08 17.96
C SER A 213 6.81 -0.91 19.21
N THR A 214 6.17 -0.27 20.20
CA THR A 214 5.66 -0.98 21.38
C THR A 214 4.30 -1.62 21.09
N PRO A 215 3.87 -2.64 21.87
CA PRO A 215 2.54 -3.23 21.74
C PRO A 215 1.40 -2.21 21.82
N GLU A 216 1.54 -1.16 22.65
CA GLU A 216 0.56 -0.09 22.79
C GLU A 216 0.47 0.77 21.53
N GLN A 217 1.60 1.05 20.89
CA GLN A 217 1.65 1.75 19.60
C GLN A 217 1.01 0.90 18.51
N ASP A 218 1.32 -0.39 18.43
CA ASP A 218 0.70 -1.29 17.44
C ASP A 218 -0.81 -1.43 17.66
N LYS A 219 -1.25 -1.50 18.92
CA LYS A 219 -2.67 -1.49 19.27
C LYS A 219 -3.33 -0.18 18.87
N MET A 220 -2.71 0.96 19.19
CA MET A 220 -3.21 2.29 18.77
C MET A 220 -3.38 2.35 17.25
N LEU A 221 -2.36 1.94 16.50
CA LEU A 221 -2.42 1.94 15.03
C LEU A 221 -3.49 1.00 14.49
N THR A 222 -3.69 -0.16 15.12
CA THR A 222 -4.73 -1.12 14.73
C THR A 222 -6.12 -0.57 15.01
N ASP A 223 -6.33 0.03 16.17
CA ASP A 223 -7.60 0.61 16.60
C ASP A 223 -7.96 1.92 15.85
N GLY A 224 -6.98 2.60 15.25
CA GLY A 224 -7.19 3.81 14.44
C GLY A 224 -7.24 3.58 12.93
N HIS A 225 -6.86 2.38 12.45
CA HIS A 225 -7.05 1.96 11.06
C HIS A 225 -8.28 1.05 10.97
N TRP A 226 -9.44 1.67 10.79
CA TRP A 226 -10.72 0.99 10.75
C TRP A 226 -10.85 0.21 9.45
N LYS A 227 -11.18 -1.08 9.52
CA LYS A 227 -11.42 -1.88 8.32
C LYS A 227 -12.65 -1.36 7.58
N GLU A 228 -12.53 -1.35 6.25
CA GLU A 228 -13.64 -1.08 5.35
C GLU A 228 -14.76 -2.13 5.43
#